data_AF-A0A817ZBJ6-F1
#
_entry.id   AF-A0A817ZBJ6-F1
#
_cell.length_a   1.000
_cell.length_b   1.000
_cell.length_c   1.000
_cell.angle_alpha   90.00
_cell.angle_beta   90.00
_cell.angle_gamma   90.00
#
_symmetry.space_group_name_H-M   'P 1'
#
loop_
_entity.id
_entity.type
_entity.pdbx_description
1 polymer ?
#
loop_
_entity_poly.entity_id
_entity_poly.type
_entity_poly.pdbx_seq_one_letter_code
_entity_poly.pdbx_strand_id
1 'polypeptide(L)' 'RIQQFTPGNNVGITIFDGSYNSGFGLNAQSMVMDSFGNLYVADYNGMRIQKIILITSSSCTG' A
#
# COMPACT_ATOMS: atom_id res chain seq x y z
N ARG A 1 5.34 0.36 -6.28
CA ARG A 1 4.58 -0.71 -5.60
C ARG A 1 4.78 -0.66 -4.09
N ILE A 2 3.76 -1.02 -3.33
CA ILE A 2 3.77 -1.26 -1.87
C ILE A 2 3.38 -2.73 -1.66
N GLN A 3 4.12 -3.43 -0.81
CA GLN A 3 3.93 -4.86 -0.55
C GLN A 3 3.80 -5.11 0.95
N GLN A 4 2.91 -6.02 1.31
CA GLN A 4 2.73 -6.50 2.67
C GLN A 4 3.37 -7.88 2.83
N PHE A 5 4.14 -8.07 3.89
CA PHE A 5 4.75 -9.35 4.26
C PHE A 5 4.13 -9.86 5.55
N THR A 6 3.74 -11.12 5.57
CA THR A 6 3.41 -11.81 6.83
C THR A 6 4.71 -12.19 7.56
N PRO A 7 4.76 -12.11 8.90
CA PRO A 7 5.93 -12.53 9.66
C PRO A 7 6.35 -13.95 9.31
N GLY A 8 7.63 -14.16 9.01
CA GLY A 8 8.17 -15.46 8.62
C GLY A 8 7.99 -15.83 7.14
N ASN A 9 7.38 -14.97 6.33
CA ASN A 9 7.26 -15.18 4.88
C ASN A 9 8.24 -14.28 4.10
N ASN A 10 8.86 -14.83 3.06
CA ASN A 10 9.72 -14.09 2.14
C ASN A 10 8.97 -13.62 0.88
N VAL A 11 7.70 -13.99 0.72
CA VAL A 11 6.83 -13.60 -0.38
C VAL A 11 5.86 -12.51 0.11
N GLY A 12 5.97 -11.33 -0.48
CA GLY A 12 5.09 -10.20 -0.19
C GLY A 12 3.88 -10.16 -1.13
N ILE A 13 2.73 -9.80 -0.60
CA ILE A 13 1.51 -9.53 -1.37
C ILE A 13 1.55 -8.08 -1.82
N THR A 14 1.43 -7.83 -3.13
CA THR A 14 1.34 -6.46 -3.66
C THR A 14 -0.05 -5.91 -3.34
N ILE A 15 -0.10 -4.91 -2.46
CA ILE A 15 -1.34 -4.23 -2.05
C ILE A 15 -1.56 -2.92 -2.81
N PHE A 16 -0.53 -2.43 -3.50
CA PHE A 16 -0.61 -1.26 -4.37
C PHE A 16 0.51 -1.31 -5.42
N ASP A 17 0.19 -1.15 -6.70
CA ASP A 17 1.19 -1.22 -7.78
C ASP A 17 1.95 0.10 -7.96
N GLY A 18 1.27 1.24 -7.75
CA GLY A 18 1.84 2.59 -7.83
C GLY A 18 2.30 2.98 -9.24
N SER A 19 1.63 2.46 -10.27
CA SER A 19 1.98 2.71 -11.66
C SER A 19 1.60 4.12 -12.10
N TYR A 20 2.54 4.86 -12.70
CA TYR A 20 2.25 6.18 -13.27
C TYR A 20 1.29 6.12 -14.46
N ASN A 21 1.27 4.99 -15.18
CA ASN A 21 0.40 4.79 -16.33
C ASN A 21 -1.07 4.55 -15.97
N SER A 22 -1.39 4.30 -14.70
CA SER A 22 -2.76 4.13 -14.21
C SER A 22 -3.35 5.39 -13.59
N GLY A 23 -2.63 6.53 -13.60
CA GLY A 23 -3.04 7.76 -12.89
C GLY A 23 -2.82 7.70 -11.36
N PHE A 24 -2.37 6.54 -10.86
CA PHE A 24 -2.04 6.28 -9.46
C PHE A 24 -0.54 6.19 -9.23
N GLY A 25 0.24 6.91 -10.05
CA GLY A 25 1.67 7.08 -9.85
C GLY A 25 1.95 7.50 -8.42
N LEU A 26 2.97 6.88 -7.82
CA LEU A 26 3.32 7.08 -6.43
C LEU A 26 4.79 7.49 -6.33
N ASN A 27 5.04 8.73 -5.90
CA ASN A 27 6.35 9.16 -5.41
C ASN A 27 6.32 9.25 -3.89
N ALA A 28 6.32 8.09 -3.23
CA ALA A 28 6.21 8.01 -1.78
C ALA A 28 7.43 8.63 -1.10
N GLN A 29 7.21 9.71 -0.34
CA GLN A 29 8.24 10.30 0.52
C GLN A 29 8.09 9.87 1.97
N SER A 30 6.86 9.66 2.42
CA SER A 30 6.56 9.17 3.76
C SER A 30 5.27 8.37 3.77
N MET A 31 5.12 7.53 4.80
CA MET A 31 3.97 6.67 4.98
C MET A 31 3.66 6.48 6.46
N VAL A 32 2.37 6.48 6.80
CA VAL A 32 1.86 6.28 8.17
C VAL A 32 0.63 5.39 8.14
N MET A 33 0.41 4.63 9.22
CA MET A 33 -0.73 3.73 9.36
C MET A 33 -1.65 4.22 10.48
N ASP A 34 -2.97 4.18 10.27
CA ASP A 34 -3.94 4.42 11.34
C ASP A 34 -4.25 3.14 12.14
N SER A 35 -4.98 3.28 13.26
CA SER A 35 -5.38 2.14 14.10
C SER A 35 -6.32 1.15 13.41
N PHE A 36 -6.92 1.53 12.28
CA PHE A 36 -7.76 0.67 11.46
C PHE A 36 -6.98 -0.04 10.35
N GLY A 37 -5.66 0.15 10.28
CA GLY A 37 -4.80 -0.46 9.28
C GLY A 37 -4.81 0.24 7.93
N ASN A 38 -5.42 1.42 7.78
CA ASN A 38 -5.29 2.18 6.54
C ASN A 38 -3.90 2.79 6.45
N LEU A 39 -3.30 2.70 5.26
CA LEU A 39 -2.01 3.29 4.96
C LEU A 39 -2.19 4.62 4.24
N TYR A 40 -1.62 5.68 4.77
CA TYR A 40 -1.60 7.01 4.15
C TYR A 40 -0.20 7.28 3.64
N VAL A 41 -0.09 7.69 2.38
CA VAL A 41 1.18 7.92 1.70
C VAL A 41 1.22 9.34 1.17
N ALA A 42 2.29 10.07 1.50
CA ALA A 42 2.55 11.38 0.92
C ALA A 42 3.19 11.20 -0.47
N ASP A 43 2.43 11.54 -1.50
CA ASP A 43 2.85 11.49 -2.90
C ASP A 43 3.29 12.88 -3.34
N TYR A 44 4.62 13.09 -3.37
CA TYR A 44 5.20 14.41 -3.60
C TYR A 44 4.95 14.91 -5.02
N ASN A 45 5.14 14.06 -6.03
CA ASN A 45 4.95 14.44 -7.43
C ASN A 45 3.47 14.64 -7.76
N GLY A 46 2.59 13.86 -7.15
CA GLY A 46 1.14 14.05 -7.28
C GLY A 46 0.58 15.20 -6.44
N MET A 47 1.40 15.84 -5.59
CA MET A 47 1.01 16.87 -4.63
C MET A 47 -0.25 16.47 -3.82
N ARG A 48 -0.32 15.20 -3.41
CA ARG A 48 -1.52 14.61 -2.80
C ARG A 48 -1.16 13.64 -1.69
N ILE A 49 -2.11 13.38 -0.81
CA ILE A 49 -2.07 12.24 0.12
C ILE A 49 -2.93 11.14 -0.48
N GLN A 50 -2.35 9.95 -0.68
CA GLN A 50 -3.08 8.78 -1.14
C GLN A 50 -3.40 7.89 0.07
N LYS A 51 -4.67 7.48 0.19
CA LYS A 51 -5.13 6.52 1.20
C LYS A 51 -5.25 5.14 0.54
N ILE A 52 -4.57 4.16 1.09
CA ILE A 52 -4.61 2.77 0.69
C ILE A 52 -5.31 2.00 1.81
N ILE A 53 -6.48 1.46 1.49
CA ILE A 53 -7.24 0.62 2.41
C ILE A 53 -6.61 -0.77 2.32
N LEU A 54 -5.94 -1.21 3.39
CA LEU A 54 -5.55 -2.60 3.51
C LEU A 54 -6.81 -3.40 3.84
N ILE A 55 -7.49 -3.88 2.80
CA ILE A 55 -8.41 -4.99 2.98
C ILE A 55 -7.49 -6.19 3.20
N THR A 56 -7.29 -6.58 4.45
CA THR A 56 -6.74 -7.91 4.73
C THR A 56 -7.78 -8.87 4.18
N SER A 57 -7.60 -9.31 2.92
CA SER A 57 -8.25 -10.52 2.49
C SER A 57 -7.79 -11.57 3.47
N SER A 58 -8.71 -11.97 4.35
CA SER A 58 -8.57 -13.19 5.11
C SER A 58 -8.17 -14.25 4.11
N SER A 59 -6.92 -14.69 4.17
CA SER A 59 -6.50 -15.90 3.49
C SER A 59 -7.25 -17.02 4.18
N CYS A 60 -8.50 -17.26 3.78
CA CYS A 60 -9.15 -18.55 3.99
C CYS A 60 -8.45 -19.51 3.04
N THR A 61 -7.25 -19.94 3.44
CA THR A 61 -6.66 -21.18 2.99
C THR A 61 -7.59 -22.28 3.47
N GLY A 62 -8.36 -22.87 2.55
CA GLY A 62 -8.94 -24.20 2.72
C GLY A 62 -7.90 -25.28 2.45
#